data_AF-A0A4S4DGR8-F1
#
_entry.id   AF-A0A4S4DGR8-F1
#
_cell.length_a   1.000
_cell.length_b   1.000
_cell.length_c   1.000
_cell.angle_alpha   90.00
_cell.angle_beta   90.00
_cell.angle_gamma   90.00
#
_symmetry.space_group_name_H-M   'P 1'
#
loop_
_entity.id
_entity.type
_entity.pdbx_description
1 polymer ?
#
loop_
_entity_poly.entity_id
_entity_poly.type
_entity_poly.pdbx_seq_one_letter_code
_entity_poly.pdbx_strand_id
1 'polypeptide(L)'
;MAVCVAKERKILVAVDEGQESMYALSWCLNNILVSHNSKDTLILLYAKPPRPVYTGIDGTGYMFSPDIMATMDRYTNELAESVMEKAKRLCKEVKVETRVECGDPRDVICQVAEKLGVDMVVLGSHGYGLIKRAFLGSVSNHCAQKANCPVLIVKRPKSIAHDK
;
A
#
# COMPACT_ATOMS: atom_id res chain seq x y z
N MET A 1 31.44 10.94 -21.46
CA MET A 1 30.02 10.65 -21.15
C MET A 1 30.01 9.62 -20.05
N ALA A 2 29.46 9.95 -18.87
CA ALA A 2 29.33 8.97 -17.79
C ALA A 2 28.29 7.93 -18.22
N VAL A 3 28.71 6.67 -18.30
CA VAL A 3 27.77 5.55 -18.37
C VAL A 3 27.08 5.52 -17.01
N CYS A 4 25.85 6.00 -16.93
CA CYS A 4 25.02 5.84 -15.74
C CYS A 4 24.81 4.33 -15.55
N VAL A 5 25.61 3.70 -14.70
CA VAL A 5 25.33 2.36 -14.20
C VAL A 5 23.98 2.48 -13.50
N ALA A 6 22.97 1.76 -13.99
CA ALA A 6 21.65 1.76 -13.36
C ALA A 6 21.80 1.29 -11.91
N LYS A 7 21.64 2.22 -10.96
CA LYS A 7 21.62 1.96 -9.52
C LYS A 7 20.46 1.00 -9.22
N GLU A 8 20.67 -0.01 -8.38
CA GLU A 8 19.57 -0.82 -7.83
C GLU A 8 18.66 0.09 -7.01
N ARG A 9 17.40 0.24 -7.43
CA ARG A 9 16.41 1.06 -6.74
C ARG A 9 15.54 0.19 -5.85
N LYS A 10 15.16 0.72 -4.70
CA LYS A 10 14.09 0.17 -3.88
C LYS A 10 12.82 0.96 -4.14
N ILE A 11 11.79 0.28 -4.65
CA ILE A 11 10.50 0.90 -4.97
C ILE A 11 9.48 0.30 -4.02
N LEU A 12 8.88 1.14 -3.18
CA LEU A 12 7.83 0.71 -2.26
C LEU A 12 6.46 0.94 -2.90
N VAL A 13 5.63 -0.10 -2.95
CA VAL A 13 4.22 0.03 -3.33
C VAL A 13 3.37 -0.32 -2.11
N ALA A 14 2.56 0.63 -1.65
CA ALA A 14 1.59 0.35 -0.61
C ALA A 14 0.30 -0.21 -1.22
N VAL A 15 -0.15 -1.34 -0.70
CA VAL A 15 -1.37 -2.04 -1.15
C VAL A 15 -2.38 -2.13 -0.01
N ASP A 16 -3.66 -2.11 -0.36
CA ASP A 16 -4.81 -2.28 0.53
C ASP A 16 -5.85 -3.20 -0.15
N GLU A 17 -7.06 -3.31 0.40
CA GLU A 17 -8.15 -4.09 -0.19
C GLU A 17 -8.74 -3.44 -1.45
N GLY A 18 -8.42 -2.17 -1.70
CA GLY A 18 -8.97 -1.33 -2.75
C GLY A 18 -8.45 -1.67 -4.14
N GLN A 19 -9.27 -1.35 -5.15
CA GLN A 19 -8.88 -1.55 -6.55
C GLN A 19 -7.87 -0.49 -7.03
N GLU A 20 -7.84 0.68 -6.40
CA GLU A 20 -6.90 1.77 -6.73
C GLU A 20 -5.45 1.38 -6.41
N SER A 21 -5.19 0.77 -5.25
CA SER A 21 -3.84 0.35 -4.86
C SER A 21 -3.35 -0.83 -5.71
N MET A 22 -4.21 -1.81 -5.99
CA MET A 22 -3.92 -2.92 -6.90
C MET A 22 -3.63 -2.44 -8.32
N TYR A 23 -4.37 -1.44 -8.81
CA TYR A 23 -4.09 -0.80 -10.08
C TYR A 23 -2.75 -0.06 -10.07
N ALA A 24 -2.42 0.66 -8.99
CA ALA A 24 -1.12 1.33 -8.84
C ALA A 24 0.04 0.33 -8.89
N LEU A 25 -0.11 -0.84 -8.25
CA LEU A 25 0.86 -1.94 -8.34
C LEU A 25 1.02 -2.42 -9.79
N SER A 26 -0.07 -2.78 -10.47
CA SER A 26 -0.02 -3.21 -11.87
C SER A 26 0.61 -2.15 -12.77
N TRP A 27 0.28 -0.88 -12.56
CA TRP A 27 0.85 0.23 -13.31
C TRP A 27 2.35 0.36 -13.06
N CYS A 28 2.80 0.26 -11.81
CA CYS A 28 4.21 0.29 -11.44
C CYS A 28 4.99 -0.84 -12.13
N LEU A 29 4.47 -2.07 -12.08
CA LEU A 29 5.07 -3.22 -12.75
C LEU A 29 5.22 -2.98 -14.25
N ASN A 30 4.15 -2.48 -14.89
CA ASN A 30 4.08 -2.29 -16.34
C ASN A 30 4.71 -0.99 -16.88
N ASN A 31 5.20 -0.10 -16.02
CA ASN A 31 5.77 1.18 -16.48
C ASN A 31 7.12 1.51 -15.84
N ILE A 32 7.42 0.98 -14.65
CA ILE A 32 8.68 1.25 -13.94
C ILE A 32 9.59 0.02 -13.95
N LEU A 33 9.02 -1.17 -13.77
CA LEU A 33 9.76 -2.43 -13.59
C LEU A 33 9.79 -3.32 -14.86
N VAL A 34 9.38 -2.79 -16.02
CA VAL A 34 9.24 -3.55 -17.29
C VAL A 34 10.57 -4.07 -17.83
N SER A 35 11.68 -3.41 -17.53
CA SER A 35 12.96 -3.84 -18.07
C SER A 35 13.40 -5.17 -17.42
N HIS A 36 13.44 -6.24 -18.22
CA HIS A 36 13.91 -7.58 -17.84
C HIS A 36 15.33 -7.64 -17.25
N ASN A 37 16.05 -6.52 -17.19
CA ASN A 37 17.38 -6.39 -16.60
C ASN A 37 17.44 -5.35 -15.47
N SER A 38 16.29 -4.94 -14.93
CA SER A 38 16.27 -4.05 -13.76
C SER A 38 16.76 -4.84 -12.55
N LYS A 39 17.72 -4.26 -11.82
CA LYS A 39 18.14 -4.77 -10.50
C LYS A 39 17.22 -4.31 -9.38
N ASP A 40 16.08 -3.69 -9.72
CA ASP A 40 15.24 -3.04 -8.73
C ASP A 40 14.59 -4.06 -7.81
N THR A 41 14.41 -3.66 -6.56
CA THR A 41 13.69 -4.42 -5.55
C THR A 41 12.33 -3.75 -5.32
N LEU A 42 11.26 -4.49 -5.60
CA LEU A 42 9.90 -4.08 -5.26
C LEU A 42 9.61 -4.46 -3.80
N ILE A 43 9.22 -3.48 -2.99
CA ILE A 43 8.78 -3.69 -1.61
C ILE A 43 7.26 -3.52 -1.59
N LEU A 44 6.54 -4.62 -1.42
CA LEU A 44 5.11 -4.59 -1.16
C LEU A 44 4.87 -4.35 0.32
N LEU A 45 4.15 -3.28 0.64
CA LEU A 45 3.79 -2.93 2.01
C LEU A 45 2.27 -2.96 2.19
N TYR A 46 1.79 -3.71 3.17
CA TYR A 46 0.44 -3.60 3.69
C TYR A 46 0.50 -3.04 5.12
N ALA A 47 -0.17 -1.91 5.34
CA ALA A 47 -0.29 -1.30 6.66
C ALA A 47 -1.57 -1.82 7.32
N LYS A 48 -1.41 -2.75 8.26
CA LYS A 48 -2.50 -3.25 9.10
C LYS A 48 -2.95 -2.10 10.03
N PRO A 49 -4.21 -1.66 9.96
CA PRO A 49 -4.71 -0.61 10.85
C PRO A 49 -4.42 -0.96 12.31
N PRO A 50 -4.10 0.04 13.16
CA PRO A 50 -3.92 -0.23 14.56
C PRO A 50 -5.23 -0.81 15.11
N ARG A 51 -5.14 -1.73 16.07
CA ARG A 51 -6.33 -2.16 16.81
C ARG A 51 -7.04 -0.89 17.29
N PRO A 52 -8.34 -0.70 17.03
CA PRO A 52 -9.07 0.41 17.62
C PRO A 52 -8.89 0.32 19.13
N VAL A 53 -8.11 1.24 19.70
CA VAL A 53 -7.97 1.40 21.16
C VAL A 53 -9.10 2.28 21.68
N TYR A 54 -10.19 2.43 20.92
CA TYR A 54 -11.50 2.61 21.54
C TYR A 54 -11.67 1.37 22.40
N THR A 55 -11.25 1.54 23.65
CA THR A 55 -11.61 0.83 24.87
C THR A 55 -12.30 -0.48 24.56
N GLY A 56 -11.76 -1.63 24.99
CA GLY A 56 -12.39 -2.92 24.74
C GLY A 56 -13.90 -2.98 25.02
N ILE A 57 -14.43 -2.02 25.76
CA ILE A 57 -15.81 -1.53 25.76
C ILE A 57 -16.55 -1.71 24.41
N ASP A 58 -17.44 -2.69 24.38
CA ASP A 58 -18.54 -2.77 23.42
C ASP A 58 -19.45 -1.52 23.50
N GLY A 59 -20.48 -1.44 22.65
CA GLY A 59 -21.44 -0.32 22.68
C GLY A 59 -22.17 -0.11 24.03
N THR A 60 -21.92 -0.95 25.03
CA THR A 60 -22.54 -0.95 26.35
C THR A 60 -21.59 -0.69 27.53
N GLY A 61 -20.27 -0.60 27.32
CA GLY A 61 -19.33 -0.31 28.41
C GLY A 61 -18.33 -1.42 28.77
N TYR A 62 -18.39 -2.60 28.14
CA TYR A 62 -17.66 -3.80 28.60
C TYR A 62 -16.46 -4.20 27.73
N MET A 63 -15.31 -4.48 28.37
CA MET A 63 -14.14 -5.04 27.68
C MET A 63 -14.50 -6.30 26.86
N PHE A 64 -14.11 -6.31 25.58
CA PHE A 64 -14.22 -7.45 24.68
C PHE A 64 -13.57 -8.66 25.34
N SER A 65 -14.27 -9.79 25.27
CA SER A 65 -13.70 -11.04 25.78
C SER A 65 -12.44 -11.42 25.01
N PRO A 66 -11.51 -12.18 25.63
CA PRO A 66 -10.31 -12.67 24.95
C PRO A 66 -10.61 -13.39 23.62
N ASP A 67 -11.73 -14.12 23.54
CA ASP A 67 -12.16 -14.82 22.32
C ASP A 67 -12.55 -13.87 21.19
N ILE A 68 -13.21 -12.76 21.51
CA ILE A 68 -13.53 -11.72 20.53
C ILE A 68 -12.24 -11.06 20.03
N MET A 69 -11.31 -10.75 20.92
CA MET A 69 -10.01 -10.18 20.55
C MET A 69 -9.23 -11.12 19.62
N ALA A 70 -9.14 -12.41 19.98
CA ALA A 70 -8.48 -13.42 19.16
C ALA A 70 -9.14 -13.56 17.78
N THR A 71 -10.47 -13.45 17.71
CA THR A 71 -11.21 -13.51 16.44
C THR A 71 -10.95 -12.29 15.56
N MET A 72 -10.90 -11.09 16.14
CA MET A 72 -10.51 -9.87 15.40
C MET A 72 -9.07 -9.96 14.88
N ASP A 73 -8.14 -10.45 15.70
CA ASP A 73 -6.75 -10.63 15.28
C ASP A 73 -6.62 -11.61 14.11
N ARG A 74 -7.29 -12.77 14.19
CA ARG A 74 -7.36 -13.73 13.08
C ARG A 74 -7.89 -13.07 11.81
N TYR A 75 -9.03 -12.39 11.89
CA TYR A 75 -9.63 -11.72 10.75
C TYR A 75 -8.69 -10.69 10.10
N THR A 76 -8.04 -9.84 10.91
CA THR A 76 -7.09 -8.84 10.37
C THR A 76 -5.85 -9.46 9.74
N ASN A 77 -5.37 -10.60 10.27
CA ASN A 77 -4.23 -11.32 9.71
C ASN A 77 -4.62 -12.03 8.40
N GLU A 78 -5.78 -12.69 8.36
CA GLU A 78 -6.33 -13.31 7.15
C GLU A 78 -6.53 -12.28 6.03
N LEU A 79 -7.01 -11.08 6.38
CA LEU A 79 -7.15 -9.98 5.42
C LEU A 79 -5.80 -9.52 4.87
N ALA A 80 -4.81 -9.33 5.75
CA ALA A 80 -3.45 -8.97 5.35
C ALA A 80 -2.84 -10.03 4.43
N GLU A 81 -2.98 -11.32 4.78
CA GLU A 81 -2.52 -12.44 3.95
C GLU A 81 -3.21 -12.42 2.58
N SER A 82 -4.53 -12.26 2.53
CA SER A 82 -5.31 -12.22 1.29
C SER A 82 -4.87 -11.08 0.37
N VAL A 83 -4.70 -9.87 0.90
CA VAL A 83 -4.23 -8.70 0.14
C VAL A 83 -2.83 -8.95 -0.41
N MET A 84 -1.91 -9.45 0.44
CA MET A 84 -0.53 -9.70 0.05
C MET A 84 -0.40 -10.82 -0.97
N GLU A 85 -1.16 -11.90 -0.84
CA GLU A 85 -1.22 -12.96 -1.85
C GLU A 85 -1.68 -12.42 -3.20
N LYS A 86 -2.75 -11.64 -3.22
CA LYS A 86 -3.29 -11.04 -4.44
C LYS A 86 -2.25 -10.12 -5.11
N ALA A 87 -1.56 -9.30 -4.32
CA ALA A 87 -0.50 -8.42 -4.82
C ALA A 87 0.70 -9.22 -5.37
N LYS A 88 1.17 -10.24 -4.64
CA LYS A 88 2.27 -11.12 -5.08
C LYS A 88 1.98 -11.79 -6.42
N ARG A 89 0.75 -12.24 -6.66
CA ARG A 89 0.35 -12.89 -7.94
C ARG A 89 0.55 -11.99 -9.16
N LEU A 90 0.53 -10.67 -8.98
CA LEU A 90 0.78 -9.71 -10.06
C LEU A 90 2.27 -9.51 -10.34
N CYS A 91 3.14 -9.78 -9.36
CA CYS A 91 4.57 -9.45 -9.40
C CYS A 91 5.41 -10.58 -10.01
N LYS A 92 5.18 -10.89 -11.29
CA LYS A 92 5.97 -11.89 -12.02
C LYS A 92 7.34 -11.31 -12.43
N GLU A 93 8.38 -12.13 -12.33
CA GLU A 93 9.74 -11.82 -12.85
C GLU A 93 10.44 -10.59 -12.24
N VAL A 94 10.00 -10.14 -11.05
CA VAL A 94 10.61 -9.05 -10.29
C VAL A 94 11.07 -9.55 -8.92
N LYS A 95 12.15 -8.96 -8.38
CA LYS A 95 12.59 -9.23 -7.00
C LYS A 95 11.62 -8.53 -6.04
N VAL A 96 10.85 -9.33 -5.28
CA VAL A 96 9.82 -8.82 -4.36
C VAL A 96 10.20 -9.11 -2.91
N GLU A 97 10.20 -8.06 -2.10
CA GLU A 97 10.14 -8.16 -0.64
C GLU A 97 8.74 -7.78 -0.17
N THR A 98 8.25 -8.45 0.87
CA THR A 98 6.91 -8.18 1.42
C THR A 98 6.98 -7.80 2.88
N ARG A 99 6.24 -6.76 3.28
CA ARG A 99 6.14 -6.28 4.65
C ARG A 99 4.69 -6.04 5.04
N VAL A 100 4.34 -6.49 6.24
CA VAL A 100 3.08 -6.20 6.90
C VAL A 100 3.43 -5.49 8.20
N GLU A 101 2.98 -4.25 8.35
CA GLU A 101 3.32 -3.40 9.50
C GLU A 101 2.04 -2.91 10.15
N CYS A 102 2.01 -2.81 11.49
CA CYS A 102 0.83 -2.35 12.22
C CYS A 102 0.93 -0.85 12.52
N GLY A 103 -0.11 -0.07 12.22
CA GLY A 103 -0.17 1.36 12.52
C GLY A 103 -1.04 2.16 11.56
N ASP A 104 -1.11 3.48 11.74
CA ASP A 104 -1.78 4.35 10.76
C ASP A 104 -1.01 4.27 9.43
N PRO A 105 -1.66 3.91 8.31
CA PRO A 105 -1.00 3.79 7.02
C PRO A 105 -0.22 5.04 6.59
N ARG A 106 -0.68 6.24 7.00
CA ARG A 106 0.01 7.52 6.72
C ARG A 106 1.44 7.53 7.25
N ASP A 107 1.60 7.13 8.51
CA ASP A 107 2.87 7.18 9.21
C ASP A 107 3.72 5.95 8.86
N VAL A 108 3.10 4.76 8.84
CA VAL A 108 3.77 3.49 8.55
C VAL A 108 4.48 3.53 7.19
N ILE A 109 3.81 4.04 6.15
CA ILE A 109 4.41 4.11 4.81
C ILE A 109 5.65 5.01 4.80
N CYS A 110 5.56 6.21 5.41
CA CYS A 110 6.67 7.15 5.48
C CYS A 110 7.85 6.56 6.28
N GLN A 111 7.57 5.95 7.43
CA GLN A 111 8.57 5.34 8.31
C GLN A 111 9.28 4.16 7.64
N VAL A 112 8.55 3.28 6.96
CA VAL A 112 9.14 2.16 6.24
C VAL A 112 9.99 2.65 5.06
N ALA A 113 9.51 3.65 4.32
CA ALA A 113 10.26 4.24 3.22
C ALA A 113 11.60 4.83 3.69
N GLU A 114 11.59 5.57 4.79
CA GLU A 114 12.81 6.13 5.41
C GLU A 114 13.73 5.02 5.94
N LYS A 115 13.21 4.10 6.75
CA LYS A 115 13.98 3.01 7.38
C LYS A 115 14.71 2.15 6.35
N LEU A 116 14.09 1.89 5.21
CA LEU A 116 14.66 1.03 4.16
C LEU A 116 15.48 1.80 3.12
N GLY A 117 15.50 3.14 3.18
CA GLY A 117 16.14 3.98 2.18
C GLY A 117 15.52 3.79 0.80
N VAL A 118 14.19 3.84 0.73
CA VAL A 118 13.43 3.66 -0.52
C VAL A 118 13.65 4.84 -1.46
N ASP A 119 13.87 4.55 -2.75
CA ASP A 119 14.09 5.57 -3.78
C ASP A 119 12.78 6.15 -4.32
N MET A 120 11.65 5.45 -4.19
CA MET A 120 10.31 5.94 -4.54
C MET A 120 9.20 5.18 -3.83
N VAL A 121 8.17 5.90 -3.40
CA VAL A 121 6.90 5.34 -2.92
C VAL A 121 5.83 5.46 -3.99
N VAL A 122 5.08 4.39 -4.25
CA VAL A 122 3.98 4.34 -5.21
C VAL A 122 2.68 4.01 -4.47
N LEU A 123 1.66 4.83 -4.72
CA LEU A 123 0.37 4.75 -4.04
C LEU A 123 -0.78 4.83 -5.05
N GLY A 124 -1.91 4.22 -4.70
CA GLY A 124 -3.19 4.53 -5.35
C GLY A 124 -3.61 5.97 -5.07
N SER A 125 -4.43 6.56 -5.95
CA SER A 125 -4.92 7.92 -5.76
C SER A 125 -5.88 8.09 -4.59
N HIS A 126 -6.61 7.04 -4.23
CA HIS A 126 -7.59 6.97 -3.16
C HIS A 126 -7.62 5.54 -2.58
N GLY A 127 -8.22 5.35 -1.39
CA GLY A 127 -8.44 4.02 -0.80
C GLY A 127 -9.85 3.47 -1.05
N TYR A 128 -10.31 2.56 -0.20
CA TYR A 128 -11.63 1.88 -0.26
C TYR A 128 -12.86 2.79 0.01
N GLY A 129 -12.75 4.12 -0.09
CA GLY A 129 -13.81 5.08 0.27
C GLY A 129 -14.54 5.73 -0.90
N LEU A 130 -15.78 6.20 -0.67
CA LEU A 130 -16.61 6.98 -1.61
C LEU A 130 -16.15 8.44 -1.77
N ILE A 131 -14.84 8.68 -1.91
CA ILE A 131 -14.32 10.05 -2.02
C ILE A 131 -14.74 10.64 -3.38
N LYS A 132 -15.32 11.85 -3.34
CA LYS A 132 -15.75 12.60 -4.54
C LYS A 132 -14.56 12.83 -5.48
N ARG A 133 -14.89 12.85 -6.78
CA ARG A 133 -14.04 12.71 -7.98
C ARG A 133 -12.79 13.63 -8.13
N ALA A 134 -12.41 14.44 -7.13
CA ALA A 134 -11.40 15.49 -7.24
C ALA A 134 -10.32 15.55 -6.13
N PHE A 135 -10.36 14.70 -5.08
CA PHE A 135 -9.45 14.84 -3.93
C PHE A 135 -8.61 13.62 -3.66
N LEU A 136 -7.28 13.75 -3.66
CA LEU A 136 -6.37 12.68 -3.20
C LEU A 136 -6.83 12.08 -1.86
N GLY A 137 -6.72 10.75 -1.75
CA GLY A 137 -6.95 10.05 -0.49
C GLY A 137 -6.03 10.56 0.62
N SER A 138 -6.49 10.43 1.87
CA SER A 138 -5.77 10.92 3.05
C SER A 138 -4.34 10.36 3.15
N VAL A 139 -4.16 9.08 2.84
CA VAL A 139 -2.86 8.40 2.85
C VAL A 139 -1.92 8.96 1.79
N SER A 140 -2.37 9.01 0.54
CA SER A 140 -1.57 9.48 -0.59
C SER A 140 -1.21 10.96 -0.47
N ASN A 141 -2.16 11.79 -0.02
CA ASN A 141 -1.91 13.19 0.26
C ASN A 141 -0.89 13.39 1.40
N HIS A 142 -1.01 12.62 2.49
CA HIS A 142 -0.05 12.68 3.59
C HIS A 142 1.36 12.30 3.12
N CYS A 143 1.50 11.17 2.42
CA CYS A 143 2.80 10.71 1.93
C CYS A 143 3.43 11.73 0.97
N ALA A 144 2.66 12.30 0.05
CA ALA A 144 3.15 13.33 -0.87
C ALA A 144 3.68 14.58 -0.16
N GLN A 145 3.20 14.88 1.05
CA GLN A 145 3.64 16.02 1.84
C GLN A 145 4.80 15.70 2.80
N LYS A 146 4.95 14.43 3.20
CA LYS A 146 5.79 14.04 4.35
C LYS A 146 6.89 13.02 4.04
N ALA A 147 6.78 12.25 2.96
CA ALA A 147 7.80 11.27 2.62
C ALA A 147 9.11 11.97 2.23
N ASN A 148 10.24 11.43 2.68
CA ASN A 148 11.58 11.92 2.36
C ASN A 148 12.08 11.47 0.96
N CYS A 149 11.22 10.80 0.18
CA CYS A 149 11.53 10.29 -1.15
C CYS A 149 10.43 10.71 -2.15
N PRO A 150 10.70 10.66 -3.46
CA PRO A 150 9.66 10.84 -4.48
C PRO A 150 8.43 9.98 -4.24
N VAL A 151 7.25 10.58 -4.42
CA VAL A 151 5.95 9.90 -4.30
C VAL A 151 5.26 9.91 -5.65
N LEU A 152 4.94 8.73 -6.16
CA LEU A 152 4.13 8.55 -7.34
C LEU A 152 2.72 8.14 -6.95
N ILE A 153 1.75 8.97 -7.30
CA ILE A 153 0.33 8.68 -7.09
C ILE A 153 -0.29 8.26 -8.41
N VAL A 154 -0.76 7.01 -8.46
CA VAL A 154 -1.38 6.44 -9.65
C VAL A 154 -2.90 6.51 -9.51
N LYS A 155 -3.53 7.23 -10.43
CA LYS A 155 -4.99 7.28 -10.55
C LYS A 155 -5.46 6.21 -11.51
N ARG A 156 -6.43 5.40 -11.08
CA ARG A 156 -7.09 4.48 -12.00
C ARG A 156 -8.02 5.25 -12.95
N PRO A 157 -7.94 5.01 -14.27
CA PRO A 157 -8.92 5.54 -15.22
C PRO A 157 -10.32 5.05 -14.87
N LYS A 158 -11.32 5.92 -14.97
CA LYS A 158 -12.71 5.48 -14.88
C LYS A 158 -13.03 4.64 -16.10
N SER A 159 -13.71 3.52 -15.92
CA SER A 159 -14.46 2.94 -17.03
C SER A 159 -15.50 3.97 -17.47
N ILE A 160 -15.41 4.44 -18.71
CA ILE A 160 -16.49 5.22 -19.30
C ILE A 160 -17.67 4.26 -19.39
N ALA A 161 -18.64 4.38 -18.47
CA ALA A 161 -19.93 3.79 -18.71
C ALA A 161 -20.48 4.54 -19.93
N HIS A 162 -20.65 3.83 -21.04
CA HIS A 162 -21.55 4.31 -22.08
C HIS A 162 -22.93 4.37 -21.44
N ASP A 163 -23.37 5.59 -21.08
CA ASP A 163 -24.78 5.85 -20.81
C ASP A 163 -25.56 5.37 -22.04
N LYS A 164 -26.46 4.41 -21.82
CA LYS A 164 -27.53 4.08 -22.76
C LYS A 164 -28.74 4.92 -22.41
#